data_AF-A0A951PZ92-F1
#
_entry.id   AF-A0A951PZ92-F1
#
_cell.length_a   1.000
_cell.length_b   1.000
_cell.length_c   1.000
_cell.angle_alpha   90.00
_cell.angle_beta   90.00
_cell.angle_gamma   90.00
#
_symmetry.space_group_name_H-M   'P 1'
#
loop_
_entity.id
_entity.type
_entity.pdbx_description
1 polymer ?
#
loop_
_entity_poly.entity_id
_entity_poly.type
_entity_poly.pdbx_seq_one_letter_code
_entity_poly.pdbx_strand_id
1 'polypeptide(L)' 'MKVMLRMNNAGKLIAYVAKKDLEEEVVKETDGAEGKILTLANGWELEFREFPDQKNLPQTVEAKRLA' A
#
# COMPACT_ATOMS: atom_id res chain seq x y z
N MET A 1 6.80 -5.40 -6.49
CA MET A 1 6.48 -4.29 -7.41
C MET A 1 6.57 -3.01 -6.60
N LYS A 2 7.13 -1.94 -7.17
CA LYS A 2 7.27 -0.67 -6.47
C LYS A 2 5.92 -0.01 -6.25
N VAL A 3 5.59 0.23 -4.99
CA VAL A 3 4.39 0.92 -4.54
C VAL A 3 4.81 2.05 -3.64
N MET A 4 4.37 3.26 -3.95
CA MET A 4 4.54 4.41 -3.06
C MET A 4 3.34 4.50 -2.13
N LEU A 5 3.61 4.47 -0.83
CA LEU A 5 2.63 4.73 0.20
C LEU A 5 2.72 6.21 0.59
N ARG A 6 1.57 6.88 0.68
CA ARG A 6 1.48 8.29 1.10
C ARG A 6 0.18 8.57 1.84
N MET A 7 0.18 9.57 2.71
CA MET A 7 -1.07 10.11 3.26
C MET A 7 -1.64 11.18 2.33
N ASN A 8 -2.95 11.21 2.13
CA ASN A 8 -3.61 12.34 1.48
C ASN A 8 -4.01 13.42 2.50
N ASN A 9 -4.54 14.54 2.00
CA ASN A 9 -4.96 15.68 2.83
C ASN A 9 -6.14 15.34 3.77
N ALA A 10 -6.86 14.25 3.52
CA ALA A 10 -7.94 13.75 4.37
C ALA A 10 -7.45 12.73 5.42
N GLY A 11 -6.14 12.51 5.54
CA GLY A 11 -5.57 11.55 6.48
C GLY A 11 -5.80 10.08 6.09
N LYS A 12 -6.07 9.79 4.81
CA LYS A 12 -6.17 8.42 4.30
C LYS A 12 -4.85 7.97 3.68
N LEU A 13 -4.54 6.68 3.85
CA LEU A 13 -3.41 6.03 3.21
C LEU A 13 -3.73 5.72 1.76
N ILE A 14 -2.85 6.14 0.86
CA ILE A 14 -2.95 5.97 -0.58
C ILE A 14 -1.78 5.11 -1.06
N ALA A 15 -2.06 4.17 -1.94
CA ALA A 15 -1.06 3.34 -2.62
C ALA A 15 -0.98 3.71 -4.11
N TYR A 16 0.19 4.16 -4.54
CA TYR A 16 0.50 4.43 -5.95
C TYR A 16 1.40 3.33 -6.52
N VAL A 17 0.86 2.57 -7.48
CA VAL A 17 1.55 1.45 -8.15
C VAL A 17 2.11 1.93 -9.48
N ALA A 18 3.38 2.37 -9.46
CA ALA A 18 4.03 3.03 -10.62
C ALA A 18 4.01 2.18 -11.91
N LYS A 19 4.16 0.86 -11.82
CA LYS A 19 4.14 -0.03 -13.01
C LYS A 19 2.77 -0.09 -13.69
N LYS A 20 1.71 0.29 -12.98
CA LYS A 20 0.31 0.17 -13.44
C LYS A 20 -0.36 1.53 -13.62
N ASP A 21 0.34 2.62 -13.30
CA ASP A 21 -0.21 3.97 -13.24
C ASP A 21 -1.54 4.01 -12.47
N LEU A 22 -1.57 3.29 -11.34
CA LEU A 22 -2.74 3.08 -10.51
C LEU A 22 -2.51 3.77 -9.17
N GLU A 23 -3.45 4.62 -8.77
CA GLU A 23 -3.48 5.22 -7.44
C GLU A 23 -4.82 4.91 -6.78
N GLU A 24 -4.79 4.29 -5.60
CA GLU A 24 -6.01 3.89 -4.89
C GLU A 24 -5.89 4.12 -3.37
N GLU A 25 -7.04 4.38 -2.73
CA GLU A 25 -7.13 4.41 -1.26
C GLU A 25 -6.99 3.01 -0.69
N VAL A 26 -6.26 2.90 0.41
CA VAL A 26 -6.22 1.68 1.22
C VAL A 26 -7.46 1.65 2.11
N VAL A 27 -8.32 0.67 1.86
CA VAL A 27 -9.60 0.51 2.57
C VAL A 27 -9.52 -0.51 3.71
N LYS A 28 -8.45 -1.32 3.74
CA LYS A 28 -8.22 -2.32 4.80
C LYS A 28 -6.73 -2.57 4.97
N GLU A 29 -6.30 -2.75 6.22
CA GLU A 29 -5.00 -3.29 6.57
C GLU A 29 -5.18 -4.57 7.40
N THR A 30 -4.43 -5.61 7.09
CA THR A 30 -4.41 -6.86 7.85
C THR A 30 -2.99 -7.38 8.00
N ASP A 31 -2.73 -8.12 9.08
CA ASP A 31 -1.45 -8.83 9.22
C ASP A 31 -1.43 -10.04 8.28
N GLY A 32 -0.35 -10.14 7.50
CA GLY A 32 -0.05 -11.28 6.63
C GLY A 32 0.96 -12.23 7.27
N ALA A 33 1.36 -13.27 6.54
CA ALA A 33 2.31 -14.25 7.05
C ALA A 33 3.75 -13.69 7.18
N GLU A 34 4.16 -12.83 6.25
CA GLU A 34 5.51 -12.24 6.20
C GLU A 34 5.51 -10.72 6.41
N GLY A 35 4.39 -10.09 6.75
CA GLY A 35 4.28 -8.63 6.89
C GLY A 35 2.84 -8.13 6.92
N LYS A 36 2.51 -7.09 6.16
CA LYS A 36 1.16 -6.52 6.09
C LYS A 36 0.52 -6.69 4.72
N ILE A 37 -0.79 -6.91 4.70
CA ILE A 37 -1.61 -6.91 3.48
C ILE A 37 -2.48 -5.67 3.49
N LEU A 38 -2.44 -4.91 2.40
CA LEU A 38 -3.33 -3.79 2.15
C LEU A 38 -4.35 -4.18 1.09
N THR A 39 -5.63 -3.95 1.38
CA THR A 39 -6.68 -4.00 0.37
C THR A 39 -6.95 -2.60 -0.16
N LEU A 40 -6.86 -2.44 -1.48
CA LEU A 40 -7.16 -1.19 -2.18
C LEU A 40 -8.65 -1.08 -2.51
N ALA A 41 -9.15 0.15 -2.71
CA ALA A 41 -10.56 0.40 -3.02
C ALA A 41 -11.04 -0.32 -4.29
N ASN A 42 -10.14 -0.56 -5.25
CA ASN A 42 -10.43 -1.33 -6.46
C ASN A 42 -10.39 -2.87 -6.28
N GLY A 43 -10.22 -3.35 -5.05
CA GLY A 43 -10.20 -4.77 -4.69
C GLY A 43 -8.83 -5.44 -4.78
N TRP A 44 -7.75 -4.74 -5.16
CA TRP A 44 -6.42 -5.34 -5.17
C TRP A 44 -5.91 -5.60 -3.76
N GLU A 45 -5.21 -6.72 -3.59
CA GLU A 45 -4.51 -7.04 -2.35
C GLU A 45 -3.00 -7.02 -2.57
N LEU A 46 -2.30 -6.24 -1.76
CA LEU A 46 -0.87 -6.03 -1.83
C LEU A 46 -0.22 -6.42 -0.50
N GLU A 47 0.69 -7.39 -0.55
CA GLU A 47 1.49 -7.83 0.60
C GLU A 47 2.84 -7.10 0.63
N PHE A 48 3.16 -6.52 1.78
CA PHE A 48 4.37 -5.77 2.08
C PHE A 48 5.12 -6.48 3.21
N ARG A 49 6.33 -6.98 2.92
CA ARG A 49 7.17 -7.61 3.96
C ARG A 49 7.64 -6.61 5.01
N GLU A 50 8.04 -5.43 4.56
CA GLU A 50 8.40 -4.31 5.41
C GLU A 50 7.40 -3.20 5.19
N PHE A 51 6.62 -2.89 6.24
CA PHE A 51 5.63 -1.83 6.20
C PHE A 51 6.17 -0.60 6.93
N PRO A 52 6.22 0.59 6.29
CA PRO A 52 6.81 1.76 6.89
C PRO A 52 5.89 2.39 7.95
N ASP A 53 6.50 2.99 8.98
CA ASP A 53 5.78 3.86 9.91
C ASP A 53 5.18 5.06 9.18
N GLN A 54 4.01 5.53 9.62
CA GLN A 54 3.33 6.70 9.03
C GLN A 54 4.23 7.95 8.98
N LYS A 55 5.12 8.14 9.96
CA LYS A 55 6.09 9.26 10.02
C LYS A 55 7.12 9.25 8.88
N ASN A 56 7.32 8.10 8.24
CA ASN A 56 8.26 7.93 7.13
C ASN A 56 7.59 8.13 5.76
N LEU A 57 6.26 8.34 5.73
CA LEU A 57 5.53 8.58 4.48
C LEU A 57 5.74 10.02 3.99
N PRO A 58 5.84 10.25 2.66
CA PRO A 58 5.69 9.27 1.58
C PRO A 58 6.93 8.38 1.38
N GLN A 59 6.74 7.08 1.18
CA GLN A 59 7.82 6.11 0.98
C GLN A 59 7.48 5.09 -0.10
N THR A 60 8.45 4.78 -0.97
CA THR A 60 8.33 3.69 -1.95
C THR A 60 8.91 2.41 -1.38
N VAL A 61 8.12 1.35 -1.41
CA VAL A 61 8.46 0.02 -0.92
C VAL A 61 8.09 -1.05 -1.96
N GLU A 62 8.62 -2.25 -1.79
CA GLU A 62 8.25 -3.40 -2.62
C GLU A 62 7.02 -4.10 -2.04
N ALA A 63 6.05 -4.38 -2.91
CA ALA A 63 4.86 -5.16 -2.60
C ALA A 63 4.63 -6.31 -3.57
N LYS A 64 4.03 -7.40 -3.12
CA LYS A 64 3.56 -8.50 -3.96
C LYS A 64 2.03 -8.40 -4.10
N ARG A 65 1.51 -8.49 -5.32
CA ARG A 65 0.06 -8.59 -5.53
C ARG A 65 -0.41 -10.02 -5.26
N LEU A 66 -1.46 -10.18 -4.46
CA LEU A 66 -2.07 -11.47 -4.10
C LEU A 66 -3.30 -11.80 -4.95
N ALA A 67 -4.15 -10.80 -5.22
CA ALA A 67 -5.37 -10.89 -6.02
C ALA A 67 -5.54 -9.66 -6.91
#